data_AF-A0A2T2W9W9-F1
#
_entry.id   AF-A0A2T2W9W9-F1
#
_cell.length_a   1.000
_cell.length_b   1.000
_cell.length_c   1.000
_cell.angle_alpha   90.00
_cell.angle_beta   90.00
_cell.angle_gamma   90.00
#
_symmetry.space_group_name_H-M   'P 1'
#
loop_
_entity.id
_entity.type
_entity.pdbx_description
1 polymer ?
#
loop_
_entity_poly.entity_id
_entity_poly.type
_entity_poly.pdbx_seq_one_letter_code
_entity_poly.pdbx_strand_id
1 'polypeptide(L)'
;MISNIQQPLQGNSTLSTLLSELGEECEKVVFLLSQLKLANLTDEQKGDILAELTGSISHLHVHTEDLPDLIQDEILTLPDD
;
A
#
# COMPACT_ATOMS: atom_id res chain seq x y z
N MET A 1 -10.36 -11.25 -8.88
CA MET A 1 -11.48 -11.18 -7.93
C MET A 1 -10.93 -11.54 -6.56
N ILE A 2 -10.59 -10.53 -5.77
CA ILE A 2 -10.30 -10.70 -4.34
C ILE A 2 -11.43 -9.96 -3.63
N SER A 3 -12.59 -10.59 -3.57
CA SER A 3 -13.70 -10.16 -2.72
C SER A 3 -13.45 -10.72 -1.33
N ASN A 4 -13.34 -9.86 -0.32
CA ASN A 4 -13.99 -9.99 1.01
C ASN A 4 -13.36 -9.21 2.18
N ILE A 5 -12.48 -8.23 1.97
CA ILE A 5 -12.11 -7.32 3.07
C ILE A 5 -13.10 -6.14 3.10
N GLN A 6 -14.36 -6.42 3.42
CA GLN A 6 -15.43 -5.41 3.60
C GLN A 6 -16.00 -5.43 5.02
N GLN A 7 -15.12 -5.57 6.01
CA GLN A 7 -15.42 -5.06 7.34
C GLN A 7 -14.36 -3.98 7.60
N PRO A 8 -14.71 -2.68 7.53
CA PRO A 8 -13.81 -1.64 8.03
C PRO A 8 -13.48 -1.96 9.48
N LEU A 9 -12.24 -1.72 9.89
CA LEU A 9 -11.87 -1.73 11.31
C LEU A 9 -12.85 -0.82 12.05
N GLN A 10 -13.75 -1.42 12.84
CA GLN A 10 -14.80 -0.71 13.54
C GLN A 10 -14.18 -0.03 14.77
N GLY A 11 -13.66 1.18 14.61
CA GLY A 11 -13.18 1.96 15.75
C GLY A 11 -12.37 3.18 15.36
N ASN A 12 -11.45 3.03 14.41
CA ASN A 12 -10.49 4.07 14.07
C ASN A 12 -10.58 4.49 12.59
N SER A 13 -11.32 5.56 12.32
CA SER A 13 -11.49 6.09 10.96
C SER A 13 -10.17 6.51 10.32
N THR A 14 -9.20 6.99 11.11
CA THR A 14 -7.88 7.35 10.61
C THR A 14 -7.11 6.11 10.15
N LEU A 15 -7.04 5.08 11.00
CA LEU A 15 -6.39 3.81 10.65
C LEU A 15 -7.05 3.16 9.43
N SER A 16 -8.38 3.18 9.34
CA SER A 16 -9.10 2.65 8.18
C SER A 16 -8.72 3.39 6.89
N THR A 17 -8.58 4.71 6.92
CA THR A 17 -8.13 5.50 5.76
C THR A 17 -6.68 5.17 5.41
N LEU A 18 -5.77 5.16 6.39
CA LEU A 18 -4.36 4.85 6.16
C LEU A 18 -4.15 3.45 5.58
N LEU A 19 -4.93 2.46 6.00
CA LEU A 19 -4.88 1.11 5.43
C LEU A 19 -5.44 1.04 4.01
N SER A 20 -6.47 1.85 3.69
CA SER A 20 -6.96 1.99 2.32
C SER A 20 -5.89 2.59 1.41
N GLU A 21 -5.27 3.69 1.85
CA GLU A 21 -4.18 4.37 1.13
C GLU A 21 -2.97 3.45 0.96
N LEU A 22 -2.60 2.68 2.00
CA LEU A 22 -1.55 1.68 1.92
C LEU A 22 -1.86 0.63 0.84
N GLY A 23 -3.11 0.16 0.79
CA GLY A 23 -3.59 -0.78 -0.22
C GLY A 23 -3.44 -0.21 -1.63
N GLU A 24 -3.90 1.01 -1.86
CA GLU A 24 -3.82 1.70 -3.15
C GLU A 24 -2.36 1.85 -3.63
N GLU A 25 -1.46 2.28 -2.74
CA GLU A 25 -0.05 2.44 -3.08
C GLU A 25 0.65 1.09 -3.33
N CYS A 26 0.27 0.04 -2.59
CA CYS A 26 0.77 -1.32 -2.84
C CYS A 26 0.30 -1.87 -4.20
N GLU A 27 -0.96 -1.63 -4.59
CA GLU A 27 -1.47 -2.00 -5.91
C GLU A 27 -0.70 -1.29 -7.02
N LYS A 28 -0.38 0.00 -6.82
CA LYS A 28 0.46 0.78 -7.74
C LYS A 28 1.86 0.18 -7.89
N VAL A 29 2.52 -0.20 -6.80
CA VAL A 29 3.84 -0.87 -6.86
C VAL A 29 3.75 -2.18 -7.64
N VAL A 30 2.77 -3.02 -7.36
CA VAL A 30 2.57 -4.30 -8.07
C VAL A 30 2.34 -4.05 -9.56
N PHE A 31 1.55 -3.04 -9.92
CA PHE A 31 1.32 -2.64 -11.29
C PHE A 31 2.61 -2.21 -12.00
N LEU A 32 3.41 -1.33 -11.40
CA LEU A 32 4.70 -0.88 -11.96
C LEU A 32 5.68 -2.04 -12.14
N LEU A 33 5.79 -2.93 -11.16
CA LEU A 33 6.59 -4.15 -11.26
C LEU A 33 6.11 -5.09 -12.38
N SER A 34 4.81 -5.12 -12.65
CA SER A 34 4.25 -5.89 -13.78
C SER A 34 4.62 -5.26 -15.13
N GLN A 35 4.62 -3.93 -15.23
CA GLN A 35 5.03 -3.23 -16.44
C GLN A 35 6.50 -3.49 -16.78
N LEU A 36 7.40 -3.50 -15.77
CA LEU A 36 8.82 -3.83 -15.96
C LEU A 36 9.09 -5.22 -16.56
N LYS A 37 8.10 -6.14 -16.51
CA LYS A 37 8.21 -7.49 -17.09
C LYS A 37 7.86 -7.53 -18.57
N LEU A 38 7.38 -6.44 -19.17
CA LEU A 38 7.04 -6.37 -20.59
C LEU A 38 8.31 -6.46 -21.45
N ALA A 39 8.29 -7.31 -22.47
CA ALA A 39 9.47 -7.65 -23.27
C ALA A 39 9.97 -6.52 -24.20
N ASN A 40 9.17 -5.49 -24.46
CA ASN A 40 9.42 -4.47 -25.49
C ASN A 40 9.40 -3.03 -24.96
N LEU A 41 9.85 -2.82 -23.72
CA LEU A 41 9.99 -1.47 -23.18
C LEU A 41 11.16 -0.74 -23.84
N THR A 42 10.94 0.52 -24.23
CA THR A 42 12.04 1.42 -24.57
C THR A 42 12.79 1.83 -23.29
N ASP A 43 14.03 2.31 -23.43
CA ASP A 43 14.80 2.80 -22.28
C ASP A 43 14.13 4.00 -21.60
N GLU A 44 13.43 4.83 -22.36
CA GLU A 44 12.62 5.95 -21.83
C GLU A 44 11.46 5.44 -20.97
N GLN A 45 10.65 4.50 -21.49
CA GLN A 45 9.56 3.89 -20.75
C GLN A 45 10.05 3.19 -19.48
N LYS A 46 11.18 2.50 -19.57
CA LYS A 46 11.81 1.85 -18.41
C LYS A 46 12.25 2.90 -17.38
N GLY A 47 12.83 4.02 -17.83
CA GLY A 47 13.20 5.14 -16.97
C GLY A 47 11.99 5.72 -16.22
N ASP A 48 10.89 5.97 -16.93
CA ASP A 48 9.66 6.50 -16.35
C ASP A 48 9.07 5.55 -15.29
N ILE A 49 8.97 4.26 -15.62
CA ILE A 49 8.46 3.24 -14.67
C ILE A 49 9.35 3.16 -13.42
N LEU A 50 10.68 3.22 -13.57
CA LEU A 50 11.60 3.18 -12.44
C LEU A 50 11.53 4.46 -11.58
N ALA A 51 11.37 5.63 -12.20
CA ALA A 51 11.19 6.88 -11.49
C ALA A 51 9.89 6.86 -10.67
N GLU A 52 8.79 6.39 -11.27
CA GLU A 52 7.51 6.27 -10.59
C GLU A 52 7.56 5.23 -9.46
N LEU A 53 8.20 4.07 -9.69
CA LEU A 53 8.39 3.04 -8.68
C LEU A 53 9.21 3.56 -7.49
N THR A 54 10.23 4.38 -7.75
CA THR A 54 11.02 5.01 -6.68
C THR A 54 10.16 5.94 -5.82
N GLY A 55 9.28 6.72 -6.47
CA GLY A 55 8.29 7.55 -5.78
C GLY A 55 7.35 6.73 -4.90
N SER A 56 6.77 5.66 -5.44
CA SER A 56 5.88 4.76 -4.71
C SER A 56 6.56 4.06 -3.52
N ILE A 57 7.80 3.60 -3.68
CA ILE A 57 8.57 2.99 -2.58
C ILE A 57 8.85 4.03 -1.49
N SER A 58 9.20 5.26 -1.87
CA SER A 58 9.44 6.35 -0.92
C SER A 58 8.17 6.74 -0.18
N HIS A 59 7.03 6.78 -0.88
CA HIS A 59 5.73 7.02 -0.29
C HIS A 59 5.38 5.93 0.72
N LEU A 60 5.49 4.64 0.35
CA LEU A 60 5.27 3.51 1.26
C LEU A 60 6.19 3.58 2.48
N HIS A 61 7.47 3.91 2.29
CA HIS A 61 8.42 4.00 3.40
C HIS A 61 7.94 5.00 4.46
N VAL A 62 7.63 6.23 4.04
CA VAL A 62 7.14 7.28 4.94
C VAL A 62 5.76 6.95 5.51
N HIS A 63 4.84 6.46 4.67
CA HIS A 63 3.47 6.12 5.08
C HIS A 63 3.43 5.02 6.14
N THR A 64 4.41 4.12 6.14
CA THR A 64 4.48 2.99 7.08
C THR A 64 5.33 3.25 8.32
N GLU A 65 5.89 4.45 8.52
CA GLU A 65 6.72 4.75 9.70
C GLU A 65 5.93 4.60 11.01
N ASP A 66 4.75 5.23 11.10
CA ASP A 66 3.93 5.25 12.33
C ASP A 66 2.74 4.26 12.28
N LEU A 67 2.46 3.68 11.11
CA LEU A 67 1.31 2.80 10.91
C LEU A 67 1.34 1.53 11.79
N PRO A 68 2.49 0.88 12.06
CA PRO A 68 2.57 -0.27 12.96
C PRO A 68 2.06 0.03 14.37
N ASP A 69 2.34 1.23 14.90
CA ASP A 69 1.89 1.64 16.23
C ASP A 69 0.37 1.82 16.26
N LEU A 70 -0.20 2.43 15.23
CA LEU A 70 -1.65 2.56 15.09
C LEU A 70 -2.35 1.20 14.97
N ILE A 71 -1.75 0.24 14.27
CA ILE A 71 -2.25 -1.13 14.20
C ILE A 71 -2.17 -1.80 15.57
N GLN A 72 -1.07 -1.60 16.31
CA GLN A 72 -0.88 -2.17 17.64
C GLN A 72 -1.90 -1.62 18.64
N ASP A 73 -2.18 -0.31 18.60
CA ASP A 73 -3.21 0.33 19.41
C ASP A 73 -4.58 -0.28 19.13
N GLU A 74 -4.93 -0.47 17.86
CA GLU A 74 -6.20 -1.09 17.46
C GLU A 74 -6.29 -2.54 17.97
N ILE A 75 -5.21 -3.33 17.87
CA ILE A 75 -5.15 -4.70 18.42
C ILE A 75 -5.46 -4.72 19.92
N LEU A 76 -4.95 -3.75 20.69
CA LEU A 76 -5.21 -3.65 22.13
C LEU A 76 -6.66 -3.29 22.48
N THR A 77 -7.43 -2.77 21.51
CA THR A 77 -8.87 -2.49 21.71
C THR A 77 -9.77 -3.69 21.41
N LEU A 78 -9.22 -4.73 20.78
CA LEU A 78 -9.98 -5.93 20.48
C LEU A 78 -10.34 -6.66 21.79
N PRO A 79 -11.54 -7.26 21.88
CA PRO A 79 -11.90 -8.05 23.05
C PRO A 79 -10.96 -9.25 23.19
N ASP A 80 -10.46 -9.47 24.41
CA ASP A 80 -9.87 -10.75 24.79
C ASP A 80 -11.01 -11.79 24.84
N ASP A 81 -10.97 -12.81 23.99
CA ASP A 81 -11.88 -13.97 24.04
C ASP A 81 -11.83 -14.69 25.40
#